data_AF-A0A2T5EJP9-F1
#
_entry.id   AF-A0A2T5EJP9-F1
#
_cell.length_a   1.000
_cell.length_b   1.000
_cell.length_c   1.000
_cell.angle_alpha   90.00
_cell.angle_beta   90.00
_cell.angle_gamma   90.00
#
_symmetry.space_group_name_H-M   'P 1'
#
loop_
_entity.id
_entity.type
_entity.pdbx_description
1 polymer ?
#
loop_
_entity_poly.entity_id
_entity_poly.type
_entity_poly.pdbx_seq_one_letter_code
_entity_poly.pdbx_strand_id
1 'polypeptide(L)' 'MDPKKKELAEMFIQSCIEQGLTMDESAELSAHILISAVSANGKSHTRIEIANLGSVEVEC' A
#
# COMPACT_ATOMS: atom_id res chain seq x y z
N MET A 1 5.22 4.23 14.89
CA MET A 1 4.11 3.85 13.98
C MET A 1 2.88 3.60 14.83
N ASP A 2 1.70 4.04 14.37
CA ASP A 2 0.43 3.74 15.06
C ASP A 2 0.26 2.21 15.19
N PRO A 3 -0.08 1.67 16.38
CA PRO A 3 -0.21 0.22 16.58
C PRO A 3 -1.19 -0.47 15.63
N LYS A 4 -2.31 0.19 15.28
CA LYS A 4 -3.30 -0.37 14.35
C LYS A 4 -2.79 -0.41 12.93
N LYS A 5 -2.02 0.61 12.52
CA LYS A 5 -1.37 0.63 11.20
C LYS A 5 -0.30 -0.47 11.10
N LYS A 6 0.35 -0.79 12.21
CA LYS A 6 1.31 -1.90 12.31
C LYS A 6 0.65 -3.26 12.16
N GLU A 7 -0.42 -3.49 12.91
CA GLU A 7 -1.20 -4.72 12.81
C GLU A 7 -1.73 -4.95 11.39
N LEU A 8 -2.26 -3.91 10.74
CA LEU A 8 -2.76 -4.01 9.37
C LEU A 8 -1.65 -4.41 8.36
N ALA A 9 -0.46 -3.83 8.51
CA ALA A 9 0.69 -4.16 7.66
C ALA A 9 1.17 -5.61 7.89
N GLU A 10 1.21 -6.06 9.14
CA GLU A 10 1.59 -7.43 9.50
C GLU A 10 0.58 -8.45 8.96
N MET A 11 -0.72 -8.17 9.05
CA MET A 11 -1.78 -9.00 8.45
C MET A 11 -1.66 -9.08 6.93
N PHE A 12 -1.37 -7.97 6.26
CA PHE A 12 -1.16 -7.94 4.80
C PHE A 12 0.04 -8.81 4.39
N ILE A 13 1.18 -8.64 5.07
CA ILE A 13 2.39 -9.42 4.81
C ILE A 13 2.11 -10.92 4.99
N GLN A 14 1.44 -11.28 6.10
CA GLN A 14 1.08 -12.67 6.38
C GLN A 14 0.18 -13.25 5.28
N SER A 15 -0.79 -12.49 4.77
CA SER A 15 -1.65 -12.93 3.66
C SER A 15 -0.88 -13.15 2.35
N CYS A 16 0.11 -12.31 2.05
CA CYS A 16 0.98 -12.51 0.88
C CYS A 16 1.78 -13.82 0.98
N ILE A 17 2.29 -14.13 2.18
CA ILE A 17 3.02 -15.37 2.47
C ILE A 17 2.10 -16.58 2.32
N GLU A 18 0.90 -16.54 2.90
CA GLU A 18 -0.09 -17.64 2.84
C GLU A 18 -0.56 -17.94 1.41
N GLN A 19 -0.63 -16.90 0.57
CA GLN A 19 -0.96 -17.05 -0.85
C GLN A 19 0.23 -17.47 -1.72
N GLY A 20 1.45 -17.55 -1.14
CA GLY A 20 2.65 -17.95 -1.86
C GLY A 20 3.11 -16.91 -2.89
N LEU A 21 2.76 -15.63 -2.70
CA LEU A 21 3.14 -14.57 -3.62
C LEU A 21 4.65 -14.35 -3.60
N THR A 22 5.21 -14.12 -4.77
CA THR A 22 6.59 -13.62 -4.91
C THR A 22 6.69 -12.17 -4.40
N MET A 23 7.93 -11.70 -4.20
CA MET A 23 8.15 -10.29 -3.84
C MET A 23 7.58 -9.32 -4.88
N ASP A 24 7.71 -9.64 -6.17
CA ASP A 24 7.22 -8.80 -7.26
C ASP A 24 5.68 -8.75 -7.26
N GLU A 25 5.01 -9.91 -7.14
CA GLU A 25 3.54 -9.96 -7.05
C GLU A 25 3.01 -9.26 -5.80
N SER A 26 3.72 -9.39 -4.67
CA SER A 26 3.36 -8.69 -3.42
C SER A 26 3.50 -7.17 -3.57
N ALA A 27 4.54 -6.70 -4.27
CA ALA A 27 4.74 -5.29 -4.56
C ALA A 27 3.67 -4.74 -5.52
N GLU A 28 3.32 -5.49 -6.56
CA GLU A 28 2.26 -5.15 -7.50
C GLU A 28 0.89 -5.07 -6.80
N LEU A 29 0.56 -6.06 -5.95
CA LEU A 29 -0.67 -6.06 -5.16
C LEU A 29 -0.73 -4.85 -4.22
N SER A 30 0.39 -4.52 -3.56
CA SER A 30 0.48 -3.35 -2.68
C SER A 30 0.22 -2.05 -3.45
N ALA A 31 0.80 -1.92 -4.64
CA ALA A 31 0.59 -0.76 -5.51
C ALA A 31 -0.88 -0.65 -5.94
N HIS A 32 -1.50 -1.76 -6.34
CA HIS A 32 -2.92 -1.79 -6.72
C HIS A 32 -3.86 -1.38 -5.58
N ILE A 33 -3.60 -1.87 -4.36
CA ILE A 33 -4.39 -1.50 -3.18
C ILE A 33 -4.26 0.00 -2.91
N LEU A 34 -3.04 0.53 -2.97
CA LEU A 34 -2.78 1.96 -2.77
C LEU A 34 -3.50 2.80 -3.83
N ILE A 35 -3.36 2.46 -5.12
CA ILE A 35 -4.04 3.16 -6.22
C ILE A 35 -5.56 3.08 -6.04
N SER A 36 -6.11 1.92 -5.71
CA SER A 36 -7.55 1.76 -5.52
C SER A 36 -8.09 2.61 -4.37
N ALA A 37 -7.38 2.62 -3.23
CA ALA A 37 -7.73 3.46 -2.08
C ALA A 37 -7.64 4.96 -2.40
N VAL A 38 -6.66 5.32 -3.23
CA VAL A 38 -6.42 6.68 -3.71
C VAL A 38 -7.53 7.13 -4.67
N SER A 39 -7.84 6.35 -5.72
CA SER A 39 -8.88 6.67 -6.70
C SER A 39 -10.29 6.68 -6.08
N ALA A 40 -10.53 5.86 -5.05
CA ALA A 40 -11.79 5.91 -4.29
C ALA A 40 -12.00 7.21 -3.50
N ASN A 41 -10.97 8.03 -3.31
CA ASN A 41 -11.05 9.30 -2.56
C ASN A 41 -11.69 10.45 -3.37
N GLY A 42 -12.02 10.22 -4.66
CA GLY A 42 -12.68 11.21 -5.53
C GLY A 42 -11.84 12.46 -5.82
N LYS A 43 -10.54 12.41 -5.52
CA LYS A 43 -9.57 13.49 -5.79
C LYS A 43 -8.85 13.17 -7.09
N SER A 44 -8.46 14.21 -7.83
CA SER A 44 -7.67 14.05 -9.06
C SER A 44 -6.21 13.67 -8.80
N HIS A 45 -5.71 13.92 -7.59
CA HIS A 45 -4.33 13.64 -7.19
C HIS A 45 -4.29 13.20 -5.71
N THR A 46 -3.37 12.30 -5.36
CA THR A 46 -3.05 11.95 -3.97
C THR A 46 -1.55 11.83 -3.76
N ARG A 47 -1.10 12.30 -2.59
CA ARG A 47 0.27 12.16 -2.11
C ARG A 47 0.38 10.98 -1.14
N ILE A 48 1.29 10.06 -1.43
CA ILE A 48 1.64 8.93 -0.57
C ILE A 48 2.95 9.25 0.15
N GLU A 49 2.94 9.29 1.47
CA GLU A 49 4.16 9.45 2.28
C GLU A 49 4.74 8.07 2.63
N ILE A 50 6.00 7.86 2.25
CA ILE A 50 6.75 6.64 2.53
C ILE A 50 7.82 6.98 3.56
N ALA A 51 7.71 6.39 4.75
CA ALA A 51 8.65 6.62 5.83
C ALA A 51 10.10 6.36 5.37
N ASN A 52 10.99 7.30 5.64
CA ASN A 52 12.42 7.27 5.29
C ASN A 52 12.76 7.29 3.79
N LEU A 53 11.76 7.41 2.90
CA LEU A 53 11.95 7.46 1.44
C LEU A 53 11.44 8.76 0.81
N GLY A 54 10.49 9.45 1.45
CA GLY A 54 9.94 10.72 0.98
C GLY A 54 8.46 10.59 0.63
N SER A 55 8.01 11.27 -0.42
CA SER A 55 6.62 11.20 -0.86
C SER A 55 6.50 11.06 -2.37
N VAL A 56 5.54 10.26 -2.81
CA VAL A 56 5.19 10.10 -4.22
C VAL A 56 3.84 10.76 -4.45
N GLU A 57 3.72 11.54 -5.53
CA GLU A 57 2.46 12.12 -5.99
C GLU A 57 1.90 11.24 -7.11
N VAL A 58 0.62 10.88 -6.98
CA VAL A 58 -0.07 9.97 -7.89
C VAL A 58 -1.29 10.69 -8.47
N GLU A 59 -1.33 10.80 -9.79
CA GLU A 59 -2.52 11.24 -10.53
C GLU A 59 -3.53 10.08 -10.53
N CYS A 60 -4.78 10.37 -10.16
CA CYS A 60 -5.80 9.37 -9.79
C CYS A 60 -6.80 9.06 -10.90
#